data_AF-A0A1H6KY58-F1
#
_entry.id   AF-A0A1H6KY58-F1
#
_cell.length_a   1.000
_cell.length_b   1.000
_cell.length_c   1.000
_cell.angle_alpha   90.00
_cell.angle_beta   90.00
_cell.angle_gamma   90.00
#
_symmetry.space_group_name_H-M   'P 1'
#
loop_
_entity.id
_entity.type
_entity.pdbx_description
1 polymer ?
#
loop_
_entity_poly.entity_id
_entity_poly.type
_entity_poly.pdbx_seq_one_letter_code
_entity_poly.pdbx_strand_id
1 'polypeptide(L)'
;MKKITEKLFKQSIDAYLEQAIDEPIQIELLNNTLYLSTIRNINIIDNEWIKEFMAIPEEFRLNPFDISDSGDLYWADKRNIEAVKASIAKN
;
A
#
# COMPACT_ATOMS: atom_id res chain seq x y z
N MET A 1 -7.36 -15.43 10.35
CA MET A 1 -7.76 -14.30 9.48
C MET A 1 -8.62 -13.32 10.27
N LYS A 2 -8.07 -12.18 10.67
CA LYS A 2 -8.86 -11.07 11.23
C LYS A 2 -9.70 -10.46 10.10
N LYS A 3 -11.02 -10.49 10.23
CA LYS A 3 -11.94 -9.78 9.32
C LYS A 3 -11.78 -8.28 9.57
N ILE A 4 -11.30 -7.54 8.58
CA ILE A 4 -11.31 -6.08 8.61
C ILE A 4 -12.78 -5.66 8.55
N THR A 5 -13.22 -4.89 9.53
CA THR A 5 -14.60 -4.37 9.58
C THR A 5 -14.74 -3.16 8.67
N GLU A 6 -15.95 -2.88 8.17
CA GLU A 6 -16.27 -1.69 7.36
C GLU A 6 -15.74 -0.39 7.97
N LYS A 7 -15.75 -0.31 9.31
CA LYS A 7 -15.24 0.86 10.05
C LYS A 7 -13.74 1.05 9.87
N LEU A 8 -12.96 -0.03 9.95
CA LEU A 8 -11.52 0.00 9.73
C LEU A 8 -11.19 0.32 8.27
N PHE A 9 -11.96 -0.23 7.32
CA PHE A 9 -11.80 0.09 5.90
C PHE A 9 -12.05 1.58 5.62
N LYS A 10 -13.11 2.16 6.19
CA LYS A 10 -13.38 3.61 6.05
C LYS A 10 -12.28 4.47 6.66
N GLN A 11 -11.76 4.11 7.83
CA GLN A 11 -10.64 4.84 8.46
C GLN A 11 -9.38 4.83 7.61
N SER A 12 -9.10 3.72 6.92
CA SER A 12 -8.00 3.66 5.95
C SER A 12 -8.25 4.59 4.77
N ILE A 13 -9.47 4.59 4.20
CA ILE A 13 -9.85 5.50 3.10
C ILE A 13 -9.73 6.97 3.52
N ASP A 14 -10.18 7.32 4.71
CA ASP A 14 -10.10 8.70 5.22
C ASP A 14 -8.65 9.16 5.40
N ALA A 15 -7.76 8.27 5.86
CA ALA A 15 -6.32 8.56 5.93
C ALA A 15 -5.68 8.77 4.54
N TYR A 16 -6.09 7.98 3.54
CA TYR A 16 -5.68 8.20 2.14
C TYR A 16 -6.23 9.51 1.56
N LEU A 17 -7.45 9.90 1.94
CA LEU A 17 -8.05 11.18 1.53
C LEU A 17 -7.38 12.38 2.21
N GLU A 18 -6.94 12.26 3.47
CA GLU A 18 -6.17 13.30 4.16
C GLU A 18 -4.78 13.50 3.52
N GLN A 19 -4.13 12.42 3.05
CA GLN A 19 -2.91 12.54 2.23
C GLN A 19 -3.15 13.23 0.87
N ALA A 20 -4.38 13.18 0.34
CA ALA A 20 -4.75 13.83 -0.93
C ALA A 20 -4.91 15.36 -0.86
N ILE A 21 -4.65 15.98 0.30
CA ILE A 21 -4.83 17.43 0.49
C ILE A 21 -3.66 18.23 -0.15
N ASP A 22 -2.48 17.63 -0.34
CA ASP A 22 -1.32 18.29 -0.95
C ASP A 22 -1.15 18.03 -2.46
N GLU A 23 -1.75 16.98 -3.03
CA GLU A 23 -1.77 16.69 -4.47
C GLU A 23 -3.15 16.17 -4.91
N PRO A 24 -3.67 16.54 -6.11
CA PRO A 24 -4.94 16.00 -6.58
C PRO A 24 -4.80 14.51 -6.88
N ILE A 25 -5.39 13.68 -6.01
CA ILE A 25 -5.48 12.24 -6.18
C ILE A 25 -6.83 11.90 -6.82
N GLN A 26 -6.81 11.27 -7.99
CA GLN A 26 -7.96 10.65 -8.60
C GLN A 26 -8.07 9.20 -8.12
N ILE A 27 -9.22 8.85 -7.57
CA ILE A 27 -9.55 7.50 -7.11
C ILE A 27 -10.66 6.95 -8.02
N GLU A 28 -10.43 5.81 -8.65
CA GLU A 28 -11.43 5.13 -9.49
C GLU A 28 -11.54 3.65 -9.09
N LEU A 29 -12.77 3.15 -8.93
CA LEU A 29 -13.04 1.74 -8.67
C LEU A 29 -13.79 1.16 -9.88
N LEU A 30 -13.11 0.31 -10.66
CA LEU A 30 -13.68 -0.31 -11.85
C LEU A 30 -13.42 -1.81 -11.81
N ASN A 31 -14.46 -2.63 -11.96
CA ASN A 31 -14.36 -4.10 -11.99
C ASN A 31 -13.53 -4.68 -10.81
N ASN A 32 -13.79 -4.24 -9.58
CA ASN A 32 -13.06 -4.60 -8.35
C ASN A 32 -11.56 -4.25 -8.35
N THR A 33 -11.13 -3.37 -9.26
CA THR A 33 -9.77 -2.84 -9.29
C THR A 33 -9.80 -1.39 -8.81
N LEU A 34 -8.98 -1.07 -7.81
CA LEU A 34 -8.84 0.28 -7.28
C LEU A 34 -7.65 0.95 -7.97
N TYR A 35 -7.93 2.04 -8.66
CA TYR A 35 -6.96 2.91 -9.30
C TYR A 35 -6.74 4.14 -8.43
N LEU A 36 -5.49 4.38 -8.07
CA LEU A 36 -5.05 5.54 -7.30
C LEU A 36 -4.07 6.31 -8.19
N SER A 37 -4.52 7.44 -8.75
CA SER A 37 -3.71 8.24 -9.68
C SER A 37 -3.42 9.61 -9.08
N THR A 38 -2.15 9.99 -9.01
CA THR A 38 -1.70 11.37 -8.77
C THR A 38 -1.12 11.93 -10.06
N ILE A 39 -0.78 13.23 -10.10
CA ILE A 39 -0.11 13.85 -11.27
C ILE A 39 1.21 13.13 -11.61
N ARG A 40 1.83 12.44 -10.63
CA ARG A 40 3.16 11.83 -10.76
C ARG A 40 3.15 10.31 -10.81
N ASN A 41 2.08 9.64 -10.38
CA ASN A 41 2.08 8.19 -10.25
C ASN A 41 0.69 7.56 -10.41
N ILE A 42 0.63 6.34 -10.94
CA ILE A 42 -0.59 5.52 -11.03
C ILE A 42 -0.32 4.20 -10.33
N ASN A 43 -1.05 3.95 -9.23
CA ASN A 43 -1.02 2.70 -8.50
C ASN A 43 -2.29 1.92 -8.81
N ILE A 44 -2.12 0.66 -9.24
CA ILE A 44 -3.21 -0.25 -9.61
C ILE A 44 -3.25 -1.38 -8.57
N ILE A 45 -4.35 -1.45 -7.82
CA ILE A 45 -4.60 -2.55 -6.87
C ILE A 45 -5.61 -3.48 -7.52
N ASP A 46 -5.13 -4.58 -8.08
CA ASP A 46 -5.93 -5.62 -8.72
C ASP A 46 -5.88 -6.95 -7.94
N ASN A 47 -6.50 -8.00 -8.50
CA ASN A 47 -6.54 -9.32 -7.87
C ASN A 47 -5.15 -9.98 -7.76
N GLU A 48 -4.23 -9.72 -8.69
CA GLU A 48 -2.88 -10.28 -8.65
C GLU A 48 -2.08 -9.59 -7.54
N TRP A 49 -2.16 -8.27 -7.46
CA TRP A 49 -1.56 -7.49 -6.38
C TRP A 49 -2.05 -7.97 -5.01
N ILE A 50 -3.37 -8.16 -4.84
CA ILE A 50 -3.96 -8.67 -3.60
C ILE A 50 -3.45 -10.08 -3.30
N LYS A 51 -3.37 -10.95 -4.30
CA LYS A 51 -2.88 -12.33 -4.13
C LYS A 51 -1.42 -12.35 -3.69
N GLU A 52 -0.57 -11.52 -4.29
CA GLU A 52 0.85 -11.41 -3.92
C GLU A 52 1.02 -10.79 -2.53
N PHE A 53 0.27 -9.75 -2.20
CA PHE A 53 0.24 -9.17 -0.85
C PHE A 53 -0.15 -10.23 0.20
N MET A 54 -1.16 -11.04 -0.10
CA MET A 54 -1.61 -12.12 0.78
C MET A 54 -0.64 -13.31 0.84
N ALA A 55 0.30 -13.44 -0.11
CA ALA A 55 1.35 -14.46 -0.07
C ALA A 55 2.45 -14.12 0.97
N ILE A 56 2.62 -12.84 1.32
CA ILE A 56 3.49 -12.42 2.43
C ILE A 56 2.88 -12.95 3.74
N PRO A 57 3.64 -13.56 4.68
CA PRO A 57 3.08 -13.97 5.97
C PRO A 57 2.59 -12.77 6.79
N GLU A 58 1.49 -12.93 7.54
CA GLU A 58 0.80 -11.85 8.25
C GLU A 58 1.72 -11.08 9.21
N GLU A 59 2.66 -11.78 9.86
CA GLU A 59 3.64 -11.22 10.77
C GLU A 59 4.69 -10.31 10.11
N PHE A 60 4.85 -10.39 8.79
CA PHE A 60 5.79 -9.58 8.01
C PHE A 60 5.10 -8.53 7.14
N ARG A 61 3.76 -8.54 7.03
CA ARG A 61 3.03 -7.56 6.22
C ARG A 61 3.09 -6.17 6.83
N LEU A 62 3.33 -5.18 5.98
CA LEU A 62 3.26 -3.76 6.29
C LEU A 62 2.47 -3.03 5.20
N ASN A 63 2.03 -1.82 5.51
CA ASN A 63 1.43 -0.95 4.51
C ASN A 63 2.56 -0.38 3.61
N PRO A 64 2.64 -0.74 2.31
CA PRO A 64 3.71 -0.25 1.45
C PRO A 64 3.65 1.27 1.24
N PHE A 65 2.46 1.87 1.33
CA PHE A 65 2.25 3.31 1.17
C PHE A 65 2.78 4.14 2.34
N ASP A 66 3.03 3.53 3.51
CA ASP A 66 3.68 4.24 4.64
C ASP A 66 5.18 4.47 4.38
N ILE A 67 5.74 3.79 3.38
CA ILE A 67 7.19 3.74 3.10
C ILE A 67 7.52 4.36 1.75
N SER A 68 6.67 4.13 0.75
CA SER A 68 6.88 4.61 -0.62
C SER A 68 5.56 5.03 -1.25
N ASP A 69 5.57 6.18 -1.91
CA ASP A 69 4.45 6.70 -2.73
C ASP A 69 4.11 5.79 -3.92
N SER A 70 5.00 4.84 -4.25
CA SER A 70 4.77 3.80 -5.27
C SER A 70 3.87 2.66 -4.82
N GLY A 71 3.71 2.43 -3.51
CA GLY A 71 2.91 1.30 -3.03
C GLY A 71 3.41 -0.09 -3.47
N ASP A 72 4.68 -0.22 -3.88
CA ASP A 72 5.22 -1.49 -4.35
C ASP A 72 5.15 -2.59 -3.28
N LEU A 73 4.80 -3.81 -3.71
CA LEU A 73 4.77 -4.98 -2.83
C LEU A 73 6.12 -5.31 -2.21
N TYR A 74 7.22 -4.86 -2.81
CA TYR A 74 8.55 -4.97 -2.20
C TYR A 74 8.59 -4.31 -0.81
N TRP A 75 7.94 -3.16 -0.65
CA TRP A 75 7.84 -2.42 0.62
C TRP A 75 6.76 -2.97 1.56
N ALA A 76 5.90 -3.86 1.07
CA ALA A 76 4.87 -4.51 1.89
C ALA A 76 5.42 -5.62 2.79
N ASP A 77 6.68 -6.03 2.63
CA ASP A 77 7.35 -7.04 3.46
C ASP A 77 8.43 -6.43 4.35
N LYS A 78 8.25 -6.54 5.67
CA LYS A 78 9.18 -6.04 6.69
C LYS A 78 10.62 -6.55 6.48
N ARG A 79 10.79 -7.79 6.02
CA ARG A 79 12.11 -8.41 5.84
C ARG A 79 12.93 -7.69 4.76
N ASN A 80 12.25 -7.21 3.70
CA ASN A 80 12.88 -6.44 2.64
C ASN A 80 13.37 -5.09 3.17
N ILE A 81 12.55 -4.42 3.98
CA ILE A 81 12.91 -3.15 4.63
C ILE A 81 14.12 -3.32 5.55
N GLU A 82 14.12 -4.38 6.36
CA GLU A 82 15.23 -4.68 7.26
C GLU A 82 16.53 -4.94 6.48
N ALA A 83 16.46 -5.65 5.36
CA ALA A 83 17.61 -5.84 4.47
C ALA A 83 18.14 -4.52 3.89
N VAL A 84 17.25 -3.62 3.45
CA VAL A 84 17.62 -2.29 2.95
C VAL A 84 18.28 -1.45 4.06
N LYS A 85 17.67 -1.41 5.25
CA LYS A 85 18.23 -0.69 6.41
C LYS A 85 19.61 -1.21 6.79
N ALA A 86 19.80 -2.54 6.79
CA ALA A 86 21.09 -3.16 7.07
C ALA A 86 22.14 -2.86 5.99
N SER A 87 21.73 -2.72 4.72
CA SER A 87 22.61 -2.33 3.62
C SER A 87 23.06 -0.86 3.75
N ILE A 88 22.14 0.04 4.08
CA ILE A 88 22.44 1.46 4.28
C ILE A 88 23.37 1.66 5.48
N ALA A 89 23.12 0.97 6.60
CA ALA A 89 23.92 1.10 7.82
C ALA A 89 25.36 0.55 7.71
N LYS A 90 25.68 -0.20 6.64
CA LYS A 90 27.02 -0.72 6.37
C LYS A 90 27.88 0.22 5.51
N ASN A 91 27.29 1.26 4.94
CA ASN A 91 27.97 2.33 4.21
C ASN A 91 28.11 3.58 5.08
#